data_AF-A0A0A0HR11-F1
#
_entry.id   AF-A0A0A0HR11-F1
#
_cell.length_a   1.000
_cell.length_b   1.000
_cell.length_c   1.000
_cell.angle_alpha   90.00
_cell.angle_beta   90.00
_cell.angle_gamma   90.00
#
_symmetry.space_group_name_H-M   'P 1'
#
loop_
_entity.id
_entity.type
_entity.pdbx_description
1 polymer ?
#
loop_
_entity_poly.entity_id
_entity_poly.type
_entity_poly.pdbx_seq_one_letter_code
_entity_poly.pdbx_strand_id
1 'polypeptide(L)'
;MTTALITHPDCLGHETPEGHPEQVARLERILEALEGKDVILVKAPLVAEDDLLRVHPKSHVEAIRAASPASGAGAARCRYLDVAWHAGGGASRGGRRCARR
;
A
#
# COMPACT_ATOMS: atom_id res chain seq x y z
N MET A 1 -8.63 12.89 21.53
CA MET A 1 -8.62 12.77 20.07
C MET A 1 -8.01 11.42 19.74
N THR A 2 -8.62 10.66 18.83
CA THR A 2 -8.13 9.32 18.49
C THR A 2 -7.28 9.40 17.22
N THR A 3 -6.07 8.85 17.26
CA THR A 3 -5.12 8.87 16.14
C THR A 3 -4.98 7.47 15.56
N ALA A 4 -5.09 7.33 14.24
CA ALA A 4 -4.91 6.05 13.54
C ALA A 4 -3.55 6.01 12.82
N LEU A 5 -2.85 4.88 12.95
CA LEU A 5 -1.64 4.55 12.20
C LEU A 5 -2.02 3.52 11.12
N ILE A 6 -2.01 3.96 9.86
CA ILE A 6 -2.36 3.12 8.71
C ILE A 6 -1.07 2.51 8.15
N THR A 7 -0.96 1.18 8.17
CA THR A 7 0.23 0.46 7.68
C THR A 7 -0.10 -0.96 7.24
N HIS A 8 0.80 -1.62 6.50
CA HIS A 8 0.67 -3.02 6.08
C HIS A 8 2.02 -3.75 6.24
N PRO A 9 2.05 -5.00 6.75
CA PRO A 9 3.30 -5.75 6.91
C PRO A 9 4.05 -5.96 5.59
N ASP A 10 3.35 -6.11 4.46
CA ASP A 10 3.95 -6.25 3.12
C ASP A 10 4.87 -5.06 2.74
N CYS A 11 4.70 -3.89 3.35
CA CYS A 11 5.60 -2.75 3.12
C CYS A 11 7.05 -3.04 3.55
N LEU A 12 7.26 -3.98 4.49
CA LEU A 12 8.59 -4.42 4.91
C LEU A 12 9.26 -5.34 3.87
N GLY A 13 8.50 -5.87 2.91
CA GLY A 13 9.02 -6.66 1.80
C GLY A 13 9.46 -5.82 0.59
N HIS A 14 9.49 -4.49 0.72
CA HIS A 14 9.91 -3.60 -0.34
C HIS A 14 11.42 -3.70 -0.57
N GLU A 15 11.86 -3.99 -1.81
CA GLU A 15 13.28 -4.12 -2.11
C GLU A 15 13.81 -2.79 -2.66
N THR A 16 14.80 -2.23 -1.95
CA THR A 16 15.49 -1.00 -2.34
C THR A 16 16.91 -1.35 -2.77
N PRO A 17 17.33 -1.02 -4.01
CA PRO A 17 18.69 -1.29 -4.48
C PRO A 17 19.77 -0.64 -3.59
N GLU A 18 20.98 -1.21 -3.61
CA GLU A 18 22.11 -0.66 -2.86
C GLU A 18 22.42 0.78 -3.27
N GLY A 19 22.60 1.67 -2.29
CA GLY A 19 22.83 3.09 -2.50
C GLY A 19 21.56 3.93 -2.72
N HIS A 20 20.36 3.32 -2.73
CA HIS A 20 19.11 4.07 -2.84
C HIS A 20 18.77 4.78 -1.50
N PRO A 21 18.35 6.08 -1.52
CA PRO A 21 18.06 6.83 -0.30
C PRO A 21 16.76 6.41 0.39
N GLU A 22 15.85 5.78 -0.34
CA GLU A 22 14.67 5.12 0.25
C GLU A 22 15.09 3.75 0.77
N GLN A 23 14.82 3.49 2.05
CA GLN A 23 15.24 2.29 2.78
C GLN A 23 14.08 1.76 3.63
N VAL A 24 13.86 0.45 3.62
CA VAL A 24 12.85 -0.23 4.47
C VAL A 24 13.08 0.04 5.96
N ALA A 25 14.34 0.16 6.39
CA ALA A 25 14.72 0.49 7.76
C ALA A 25 14.07 1.78 8.30
N ARG A 26 13.66 2.70 7.41
CA ARG A 26 12.89 3.90 7.81
C ARG A 26 11.54 3.54 8.41
N LEU A 27 10.85 2.56 7.82
CA LEU A 27 9.55 2.12 8.31
C LEU A 27 9.69 1.38 9.64
N GLU A 28 10.67 0.49 9.76
CA GLU A 28 10.97 -0.23 11.01
C GLU A 28 11.22 0.76 12.15
N ARG A 29 12.06 1.77 11.91
CA ARG A 29 12.38 2.79 12.91
C ARG A 29 11.16 3.63 13.32
N ILE A 30 10.26 3.92 12.39
CA ILE A 30 9.01 4.63 12.70
C ILE A 30 8.09 3.76 13.57
N LEU A 31 7.95 2.48 13.23
CA LEU A 31 7.11 1.55 13.99
C LEU A 31 7.61 1.40 15.42
N GLU A 32 8.92 1.19 15.61
CA GLU A 32 9.57 1.16 16.93
C GLU A 32 9.33 2.45 17.73
N ALA A 33 9.49 3.61 17.10
CA ALA A 33 9.30 4.91 17.78
C ALA A 33 7.85 5.16 18.20
N LEU A 34 6.90 4.52 17.53
CA LEU A 34 5.47 4.60 17.81
C LEU A 34 4.97 3.50 18.76
N GLU A 35 5.82 2.54 19.14
CA GLU A 35 5.46 1.54 20.14
C GLU A 35 5.08 2.19 21.47
N GLY A 36 3.99 1.70 22.08
CA GLY A 36 3.48 2.22 23.35
C GLY A 36 2.80 3.60 23.27
N LYS A 37 2.65 4.19 22.07
CA LYS A 37 1.83 5.38 21.87
C LYS A 37 0.35 5.00 21.76
N ASP A 38 -0.52 5.93 22.15
CA ASP A 38 -1.97 5.80 22.03
C ASP A 38 -2.41 6.03 20.57
N VAL A 39 -2.15 5.03 19.73
CA VAL A 39 -2.53 5.00 18.32
C VAL A 39 -3.28 3.72 17.98
N ILE A 40 -4.29 3.83 17.13
CA ILE A 40 -5.03 2.70 16.60
C ILE A 40 -4.35 2.20 15.33
N LEU A 41 -3.87 0.96 15.34
CA LEU A 41 -3.34 0.33 14.14
C LEU A 41 -4.47 -0.06 13.19
N VAL A 42 -4.40 0.44 11.96
CA VAL A 42 -5.34 0.12 10.88
C VAL A 42 -4.57 -0.50 9.73
N LYS A 43 -4.97 -1.71 9.33
CA LYS A 43 -4.36 -2.38 8.18
C LYS A 43 -4.80 -1.71 6.89
N ALA A 44 -3.83 -1.26 6.07
CA ALA A 44 -4.14 -0.66 4.77
C ALA A 44 -4.82 -1.68 3.83
N PRO A 45 -5.96 -1.34 3.20
CA PRO A 45 -6.57 -2.19 2.19
C PRO A 45 -5.84 -2.06 0.85
N LEU A 46 -5.97 -3.07 -0.01
CA LEU A 46 -5.57 -2.95 -1.41
C LEU A 46 -6.45 -1.91 -2.11
N VAL A 47 -5.81 -1.05 -2.89
CA VAL A 47 -6.48 -0.04 -3.71
C VAL A 47 -7.32 -0.68 -4.83
N ALA A 48 -8.48 -0.09 -5.12
CA ALA A 48 -9.28 -0.45 -6.29
C ALA A 48 -8.73 0.24 -7.54
N GLU A 49 -8.79 -0.43 -8.70
CA GLU A 49 -8.33 0.16 -9.96
C GLU A 49 -9.08 1.46 -10.30
N ASP A 50 -10.37 1.52 -10.01
CA ASP A 50 -11.19 2.72 -10.21
C ASP A 50 -10.61 3.93 -9.44
N ASP A 51 -10.04 3.71 -8.26
CA ASP A 51 -9.44 4.79 -7.46
C ASP A 51 -8.11 5.27 -8.07
N LEU A 52 -7.38 4.39 -8.73
CA LEU A 52 -6.15 4.74 -9.46
C LEU A 52 -6.47 5.61 -10.67
N LEU A 53 -7.52 5.24 -11.40
CA LEU A 53 -7.95 5.92 -12.62
C LEU A 53 -8.57 7.30 -12.36
N ARG A 54 -8.88 7.64 -11.10
CA ARG A 54 -9.26 9.01 -10.71
C ARG A 54 -8.09 9.99 -10.82
N VAL A 55 -6.85 9.52 -10.68
CA VAL A 55 -5.64 10.37 -10.64
C VAL A 55 -4.73 10.12 -11.83
N HIS A 56 -4.66 8.87 -12.31
CA HIS A 56 -3.72 8.44 -13.34
C HIS A 56 -4.43 7.95 -14.62
N PRO A 57 -3.89 8.23 -15.81
CA PRO A 57 -4.41 7.65 -17.04
C PRO A 57 -4.20 6.13 -17.05
N LYS A 58 -5.11 5.41 -17.71
CA LYS A 58 -5.06 3.95 -17.80
C LYS A 58 -3.71 3.42 -18.33
N SER A 59 -3.14 4.10 -19.33
CA SER A 59 -1.84 3.73 -19.90
C SER A 59 -0.70 3.70 -18.87
N HIS A 60 -0.72 4.60 -17.88
CA HIS A 60 0.27 4.65 -16.81
C HIS A 60 0.12 3.45 -15.85
N VAL A 61 -1.12 3.14 -15.46
CA VAL A 61 -1.43 2.01 -14.58
C VAL A 61 -1.00 0.68 -15.24
N GLU A 62 -1.31 0.50 -16.53
CA GLU A 62 -0.90 -0.69 -17.28
C GLU A 62 0.63 -0.79 -17.45
N ALA A 63 1.31 0.33 -17.70
CA ALA A 63 2.77 0.35 -17.80
C ALA A 63 3.44 -0.11 -16.49
N ILE A 64 2.96 0.37 -15.34
CA ILE A 64 3.46 -0.07 -14.02
C ILE A 64 3.18 -1.56 -13.80
N ARG A 65 1.98 -2.05 -14.19
CA ARG A 65 1.64 -3.47 -14.06
C ARG A 65 2.53 -4.36 -14.92
N ALA A 66 2.80 -3.95 -16.15
CA ALA A 66 3.68 -4.68 -17.07
C ALA A 66 5.15 -4.68 -16.62
N ALA A 67 5.60 -3.62 -15.94
CA ALA A 67 6.94 -3.55 -15.36
C ALA A 67 7.10 -4.43 -14.10
N SER A 68 6.00 -4.92 -13.51
CA SER A 68 6.05 -5.78 -12.33
C SER A 68 6.39 -7.23 -12.73
N PRO A 69 7.39 -7.89 -12.10
CA PRO A 69 7.79 -9.23 -12.50
C PRO A 69 6.70 -10.28 -12.22
N ALA A 70 6.48 -11.19 -13.19
CA ALA A 70 5.39 -12.17 -13.20
C ALA A 70 5.53 -13.32 -12.19
N SER A 71 6.74 -13.63 -11.71
CA SER A 71 6.99 -14.69 -10.73
C SER A 71 8.14 -14.32 -9.80
N GLY A 72 7.89 -14.43 -8.50
CA GLY A 72 8.81 -14.18 -7.40
C GLY A 72 7.98 -14.00 -6.13
N ALA A 73 8.50 -14.39 -4.97
CA ALA A 73 7.82 -14.25 -3.67
C ALA A 73 7.31 -12.81 -3.38
N GLY A 74 7.74 -11.83 -4.17
CA GLY A 74 7.20 -10.47 -4.28
C GLY A 74 5.94 -10.31 -5.14
N ALA A 75 4.97 -11.24 -5.10
CA ALA A 75 3.58 -10.88 -5.40
C ALA A 75 2.99 -9.94 -4.30
N ALA A 76 3.72 -9.84 -3.19
CA ALA A 76 3.65 -8.83 -2.13
C ALA A 76 4.65 -7.66 -2.34
N ARG A 77 5.17 -7.43 -3.56
CA ARG A 77 5.88 -6.18 -3.87
C ARG A 77 4.88 -5.05 -3.72
N CYS A 78 5.14 -4.19 -2.74
CA CYS A 78 4.43 -2.94 -2.48
C CYS A 78 4.09 -2.26 -3.81
N ARG A 79 2.85 -2.47 -4.28
CA ARG A 79 2.30 -1.65 -5.35
C ARG A 79 2.15 -0.29 -4.70
N TYR A 80 2.97 0.67 -5.13
CA TYR A 80 2.99 2.07 -4.71
C TYR A 80 1.63 2.74 -4.93
N LEU A 81 0.60 2.34 -4.21
CA LEU A 81 -0.76 2.86 -4.30
C LEU A 81 -1.46 2.70 -2.94
N ASP A 82 -0.73 2.89 -1.85
CA ASP A 82 -1.30 2.86 -0.51
C ASP A 82 -1.59 4.28 -0.03
N VAL A 83 -2.78 4.78 -0.37
CA VAL A 83 -3.71 5.46 0.55
C VAL A 83 -5.06 5.63 -0.15
N ALA A 84 -6.00 4.72 0.11
CA ALA A 84 -7.41 5.06 -0.04
C ALA A 84 -7.77 6.01 1.11
N TRP A 85 -7.90 7.30 0.81
CA TRP A 85 -8.36 8.29 1.76
C TRP A 85 -9.81 8.00 2.16
N HIS A 86 -10.04 7.56 3.39
CA HIS A 86 -11.37 7.59 4.01
C HIS A 86 -11.56 8.91 4.76
N ALA A 87 -11.87 9.99 4.03
CA ALA A 87 -12.64 11.07 4.64
C ALA A 87 -14.07 10.58 4.89
N GLY A 88 -14.59 10.92 6.07
CA GLY A 88 -15.87 10.48 6.56
C GLY A 88 -17.04 10.68 5.60
N GLY A 89 -17.98 9.72 5.65
CA GLY A 89 -19.36 9.87 5.20
C GLY A 89 -19.62 9.48 3.75
N GLY A 90 -19.79 8.19 3.47
CA GLY A 90 -20.37 7.73 2.19
C GLY A 90 -19.89 6.36 1.78
N ALA A 91 -20.78 5.37 1.88
CA ALA A 91 -20.52 4.00 1.55
C ALA A 91 -20.19 3.78 0.06
N SER A 92 -19.11 3.05 -0.22
CA SER A 92 -19.04 2.18 -1.41
C SER A 92 -18.40 0.86 -1.02
N ARG A 93 -19.24 -0.06 -0.53
CA ARG A 93 -18.93 -1.50 -0.49
C ARG A 93 -18.84 -1.98 -1.94
N GLY A 94 -17.63 -2.13 -2.45
CA GLY A 94 -17.35 -2.67 -3.78
C GLY A 94 -16.45 -3.90 -3.71
N GLY A 95 -16.83 -4.91 -2.92
CA GLY A 95 -16.11 -6.17 -2.89
C GLY A 95 -16.27 -6.91 -4.21
N ARG A 96 -15.18 -7.02 -4.99
CA ARG A 96 -15.00 -8.12 -5.94
C ARG A 96 -13.62 -8.72 -5.76
N ARG A 97 -13.60 -9.85 -5.05
CA ARG A 97 -12.52 -10.84 -5.10
C ARG A 97 -12.36 -11.25 -6.56
N CYS A 98 -11.26 -10.88 -7.20
CA CYS A 98 -10.87 -11.58 -8.42
C CYS A 98 -10.09 -12.82 -7.96
N ALA A 99 -10.83 -13.90 -7.75
CA ALA A 99 -10.26 -15.22 -7.56
C ALA A 99 -9.59 -15.67 -8.87
N ARG A 100 -8.35 -16.17 -8.73
CA ARG A 100 -7.70 -17.24 -9.52
C ARG A 100 -8.15 -17.39 -10.98
N ARG A 101 -7.22 -17.12 -11.90
CA ARG A 101 -6.80 -18.09 -12.92
C ARG A 101 -5.35 -17.83 -13.29
#